data_AF-A0AAF0GPD8-F1
#
_entry.id   AF-A0AAF0GPD8-F1
#
_cell.length_a   1.000
_cell.length_b   1.000
_cell.length_c   1.000
_cell.angle_alpha   90.00
_cell.angle_beta   90.00
_cell.angle_gamma   90.00
#
_symmetry.space_group_name_H-M   'P 1'
#
loop_
_entity.id
_entity.type
_entity.pdbx_description
1 polymer ?
#
loop_
_entity_poly.entity_id
_entity_poly.type
_entity_poly.pdbx_seq_one_letter_code
_entity_poly.pdbx_strand_id
1 'polypeptide(L)'
;MRKTIILTLTSLLLLTGCGVQAKKTTQSTKSTKQATITNVKPTTEKIVQGATQTWTFSKRVGSQKTTKGVSEQLTISPTTRSDAQINWTTGQGQISGNTVVYNQVSFKTWSRKTRQSVTKEGQDDLHFMSVTQINQTLKKLGANFKIGSLNDLIYLETKTKTMVLPEAVIAKDDHLYTINIEYITTDHTQTLERGEVFNSTATQQKTTQVPLTQLNGTWTAAGTTASANDSGKVLVKDGYLYQQRYDSYERSAIQSLASESAATLRKSAMFTDQQSSAAKAGYQLTGKSVASGDSIGYLYLFVNNQKLVRIGEGIATDYQKTSDQVSEKELPQQSITIFKQMDAKYPGEVASTITTKADAPIVGMSASINYLTDVTAGQITENKSVTN
;
A
#
# COMPACT_ATOMS: atom_id res chain seq x y z
N MET A 1 29.33 70.69 46.72
CA MET A 1 30.49 71.32 46.08
C MET A 1 31.05 70.36 45.05
N ARG A 2 31.33 70.87 43.83
CA ARG A 2 32.35 70.45 42.83
C ARG A 2 32.62 68.95 42.64
N LYS A 3 32.82 68.40 41.45
CA LYS A 3 32.83 68.83 40.06
C LYS A 3 32.93 67.51 39.27
N THR A 4 32.21 67.49 38.16
CA THR A 4 32.41 66.80 36.88
C THR A 4 33.83 66.32 36.53
N ILE A 5 33.91 65.35 35.57
CA ILE A 5 34.93 65.12 34.49
C ILE A 5 35.65 63.76 34.60
N ILE A 6 35.89 62.94 33.58
CA ILE A 6 35.44 62.71 32.17
C ILE A 6 36.24 61.47 31.70
N LEU A 7 35.70 60.69 30.74
CA LEU A 7 36.33 59.94 29.62
C LEU A 7 37.77 59.33 29.79
N THR A 8 38.17 58.17 29.26
CA THR A 8 37.93 57.58 27.93
C THR A 8 38.71 56.25 27.79
N LEU A 9 38.18 55.33 26.96
CA LEU A 9 38.86 54.45 25.96
C LEU A 9 40.08 53.59 26.42
N THR A 10 40.24 52.29 26.13
CA THR A 10 40.14 51.66 24.80
C THR A 10 40.21 50.11 24.91
N SER A 11 39.32 49.45 24.18
CA SER A 11 39.33 48.15 23.47
C SER A 11 40.47 47.11 23.62
N LEU A 12 40.12 45.83 23.85
CA LEU A 12 40.29 44.65 22.96
C LEU A 12 39.88 43.36 23.76
N LEU A 13 38.74 42.69 23.52
CA LEU A 13 38.48 41.61 22.54
C LEU A 13 39.40 40.37 22.67
N LEU A 14 38.90 39.27 23.27
CA LEU A 14 38.43 38.03 22.61
C LEU A 14 38.35 36.83 23.60
N LEU A 15 37.18 36.14 23.58
CA LEU A 15 36.91 34.68 23.55
C LEU A 15 37.70 33.77 24.52
N THR A 16 37.15 32.78 25.25
CA THR A 16 35.95 31.94 25.09
C THR A 16 35.83 31.01 26.30
N GLY A 17 34.59 30.75 26.73
CA GLY A 17 34.10 29.48 27.30
C GLY A 17 34.51 29.14 28.75
N CYS A 18 33.71 28.44 29.56
CA CYS A 18 32.40 27.84 29.40
C CYS A 18 31.90 27.41 30.79
N GLY A 19 30.58 27.46 31.01
CA GLY A 19 29.88 26.54 31.89
C GLY A 19 29.25 27.17 33.13
N VAL A 20 27.91 27.29 33.15
CA VAL A 20 27.07 26.86 34.29
C VAL A 20 25.72 26.36 33.75
N GLN A 21 25.29 25.24 34.30
CA GLN A 21 24.12 24.43 34.00
C GLN A 21 22.78 25.18 34.17
N ALA A 22 21.86 25.02 33.20
CA ALA A 22 20.45 25.35 33.35
C ALA A 22 19.60 24.07 33.38
N LYS A 23 18.79 23.94 34.43
CA LYS A 23 17.84 22.85 34.68
C LYS A 23 16.87 22.67 33.51
N LYS A 24 16.76 21.43 33.01
CA LYS A 24 15.74 20.98 32.06
C LYS A 24 14.36 20.97 32.74
N THR A 25 13.53 21.95 32.40
CA THR A 25 12.08 21.87 32.57
C THR A 25 11.53 21.20 31.31
N THR A 26 11.06 19.96 31.44
CA THR A 26 10.42 19.22 30.36
C THR A 26 9.02 19.80 30.11
N GLN A 27 8.93 20.93 29.41
CA GLN A 27 7.69 21.35 28.79
C GLN A 27 7.45 20.48 27.56
N SER A 28 6.52 19.54 27.69
CA SER A 28 5.84 18.92 26.56
C SER A 28 5.03 20.01 25.84
N THR A 29 5.68 20.78 24.98
CA THR A 29 4.98 21.57 23.98
C THR A 29 4.50 20.60 22.92
N LYS A 30 3.27 20.10 23.08
CA LYS A 30 2.45 19.72 21.93
C LYS A 30 2.34 20.98 21.08
N SER A 31 3.25 21.13 20.13
CA SER A 31 3.16 22.10 19.05
C SER A 31 1.90 21.77 18.26
N THR A 32 0.79 22.40 18.59
CA THR A 32 -0.32 22.58 17.66
C THR A 32 0.20 23.46 16.52
N LYS A 33 0.89 22.84 15.55
CA LYS A 33 1.24 23.50 14.29
C LYS A 33 -0.07 23.97 13.68
N GLN A 34 -0.33 25.27 13.75
CA GLN A 34 -1.45 25.88 13.08
C GLN A 34 -1.26 25.61 11.58
N ALA A 35 -2.27 25.03 10.94
CA ALA A 35 -2.16 24.63 9.54
C ALA A 35 -1.90 25.87 8.67
N THR A 36 -0.73 25.91 8.03
CA THR A 36 -0.31 27.01 7.18
C THR A 36 -1.01 26.91 5.82
N ILE A 37 -1.47 28.03 5.28
CA ILE A 37 -1.88 28.10 3.87
C ILE A 37 -0.62 27.90 3.04
N THR A 38 -0.57 26.84 2.24
CA THR A 38 0.60 26.50 1.40
C THR A 38 0.22 26.46 -0.06
N ASN A 39 1.18 26.77 -0.93
CA ASN A 39 1.07 26.54 -2.38
C ASN A 39 1.12 25.03 -2.67
N VAL A 40 -0.02 24.36 -2.47
CA VAL A 40 -0.13 22.88 -2.59
C VAL A 40 -0.02 22.40 -4.04
N LYS A 41 -0.41 23.22 -5.02
CA LYS A 41 -0.32 22.88 -6.44
C LYS A 41 1.12 22.66 -6.93
N PRO A 42 2.06 23.63 -6.77
CA PRO A 42 3.46 23.39 -7.13
C PRO A 42 4.08 22.20 -6.40
N THR A 43 3.68 21.96 -5.16
CA THR A 43 4.16 20.81 -4.37
C THR A 43 3.68 19.49 -4.98
N THR A 44 2.40 19.42 -5.33
CA THR A 44 1.79 18.26 -5.98
C THR A 44 2.41 18.05 -7.35
N GLU A 45 2.57 19.09 -8.15
CA GLU A 45 3.21 19.02 -9.48
C GLU A 45 4.64 18.53 -9.40
N LYS A 46 5.43 18.98 -8.42
CA LYS A 46 6.80 18.49 -8.20
C LYS A 46 6.83 16.99 -7.92
N ILE A 47 5.91 16.48 -7.09
CA ILE A 47 5.78 15.05 -6.81
C ILE A 47 5.42 14.27 -8.08
N VAL A 48 4.46 14.80 -8.85
CA VAL A 48 4.01 14.18 -10.11
C VAL A 48 5.11 14.14 -11.16
N GLN A 49 5.96 15.17 -11.24
CA GLN A 49 7.11 15.20 -12.16
C GLN A 49 8.31 14.39 -11.65
N GLY A 50 8.31 13.99 -10.38
CA GLY A 50 9.42 13.30 -9.73
C GLY A 50 9.53 11.81 -10.06
N ALA A 51 10.26 11.09 -9.20
CA ALA A 51 10.38 9.64 -9.27
C ALA A 51 9.02 8.96 -9.06
N THR A 52 8.85 7.80 -9.68
CA THR A 52 7.62 7.01 -9.53
C THR A 52 7.39 6.63 -8.07
N GLN A 53 6.19 6.90 -7.59
CA GLN A 53 5.75 6.66 -6.22
C GLN A 53 4.36 6.03 -6.24
N THR A 54 4.16 5.04 -5.37
CA THR A 54 2.86 4.41 -5.16
C THR A 54 2.29 4.88 -3.82
N TRP A 55 0.98 5.06 -3.79
CA TRP A 55 0.23 5.54 -2.64
C TRP A 55 -0.87 4.52 -2.33
N THR A 56 -0.88 4.00 -1.12
CA THR A 56 -1.86 2.99 -0.69
C THR A 56 -2.87 3.60 0.25
N PHE A 57 -4.14 3.19 0.12
CA PHE A 57 -5.23 3.70 0.93
C PHE A 57 -4.92 3.61 2.42
N SER A 58 -5.23 4.69 3.14
CA SER A 58 -5.11 4.74 4.60
C SER A 58 -6.45 4.96 5.27
N LYS A 59 -7.19 6.00 4.86
CA LYS A 59 -8.41 6.41 5.56
C LYS A 59 -9.33 7.21 4.64
N ARG A 60 -10.64 7.05 4.85
CA ARG A 60 -11.70 7.84 4.22
C ARG A 60 -12.50 8.62 5.25
N VAL A 61 -12.99 9.80 4.84
CA VAL A 61 -13.94 10.59 5.63
C VAL A 61 -15.20 10.85 4.83
N GLY A 62 -16.34 10.83 5.53
CA GLY A 62 -17.65 11.10 4.96
C GLY A 62 -18.46 12.07 5.80
N SER A 63 -19.58 12.52 5.24
CA SER A 63 -20.60 13.30 5.95
C SER A 63 -21.99 12.91 5.44
N GLN A 64 -23.03 13.45 6.05
CA GLN A 64 -24.38 13.39 5.48
C GLN A 64 -24.58 14.53 4.47
N LYS A 65 -25.43 14.31 3.47
CA LYS A 65 -25.96 15.32 2.54
C LYS A 65 -27.49 15.29 2.55
N THR A 66 -28.11 16.46 2.37
CA THR A 66 -29.57 16.66 2.28
C THR A 66 -29.87 17.74 1.25
N THR A 67 -31.13 18.12 1.06
CA THR A 67 -31.53 19.29 0.25
C THR A 67 -30.90 20.60 0.70
N LYS A 68 -30.45 20.70 1.96
CA LYS A 68 -29.79 21.89 2.53
C LYS A 68 -28.28 21.92 2.29
N GLY A 69 -27.73 20.91 1.61
CA GLY A 69 -26.30 20.76 1.36
C GLY A 69 -25.64 19.69 2.25
N VAL A 70 -24.33 19.83 2.43
CA VAL A 70 -23.50 18.83 3.13
C VAL A 70 -23.28 19.21 4.59
N SER A 71 -23.37 18.22 5.47
CA SER A 71 -23.09 18.38 6.89
C SER A 71 -21.62 18.72 7.13
N GLU A 72 -21.36 19.59 8.10
CA GLU A 72 -20.02 19.87 8.61
C GLU A 72 -19.50 18.75 9.52
N GLN A 73 -20.39 17.87 9.99
CA GLN A 73 -20.02 16.75 10.85
C GLN A 73 -19.39 15.63 10.02
N LEU A 74 -18.06 15.61 10.02
CA LEU A 74 -17.25 14.60 9.35
C LEU A 74 -17.01 13.38 10.25
N THR A 75 -17.30 12.21 9.72
CA THR A 75 -16.98 10.92 10.34
C THR A 75 -15.87 10.21 9.56
N ILE A 76 -15.10 9.37 10.26
CA ILE A 76 -14.19 8.44 9.60
C ILE A 76 -15.04 7.24 9.18
N SER A 77 -15.02 6.90 7.90
CA SER A 77 -15.74 5.74 7.38
C SER A 77 -15.01 4.45 7.78
N PRO A 78 -15.72 3.36 8.11
CA PRO A 78 -15.11 2.05 8.26
C PRO A 78 -14.34 1.66 6.99
N THR A 79 -13.16 1.07 7.15
CA THR A 79 -12.38 0.54 6.03
C THR A 79 -12.92 -0.84 5.64
N THR A 80 -13.12 -1.03 4.35
CA THR A 80 -13.55 -2.29 3.73
C THR A 80 -12.35 -2.99 3.09
N ARG A 81 -12.51 -4.27 2.74
CA ARG A 81 -11.47 -5.02 2.01
C ARG A 81 -11.18 -4.40 0.63
N SER A 82 -12.20 -3.91 -0.06
CA SER A 82 -12.06 -3.24 -1.37
C SER A 82 -11.25 -1.95 -1.30
N ASP A 83 -11.21 -1.26 -0.16
CA ASP A 83 -10.40 -0.05 -0.03
C ASP A 83 -8.90 -0.36 -0.14
N ALA A 84 -8.48 -1.60 0.20
CA ALA A 84 -7.10 -2.03 0.03
C ALA A 84 -6.66 -2.05 -1.44
N GLN A 85 -7.60 -2.22 -2.38
CA GLN A 85 -7.31 -2.25 -3.82
C GLN A 85 -7.10 -0.86 -4.40
N ILE A 86 -7.55 0.18 -3.71
CA ILE A 86 -7.44 1.57 -4.17
C ILE A 86 -5.98 2.02 -3.99
N ASN A 87 -5.30 2.22 -5.10
CA ASN A 87 -3.95 2.75 -5.13
C ASN A 87 -3.82 3.89 -6.14
N TRP A 88 -2.95 4.83 -5.82
CA TRP A 88 -2.51 5.84 -6.75
C TRP A 88 -1.05 5.61 -7.09
N THR A 89 -0.66 5.97 -8.32
CA THR A 89 0.75 6.09 -8.70
C THR A 89 0.95 7.48 -9.30
N THR A 90 2.03 8.14 -8.89
CA THR A 90 2.49 9.41 -9.44
C THR A 90 3.93 9.27 -9.92
N GLY A 91 4.37 10.13 -10.83
CA GLY A 91 5.76 10.24 -11.24
C GLY A 91 5.91 10.34 -12.76
N GLN A 92 7.05 10.85 -13.22
CA GLN A 92 7.34 11.05 -14.64
C GLN A 92 6.25 11.86 -15.37
N GLY A 93 5.62 12.80 -14.66
CA GLY A 93 4.55 13.65 -15.19
C GLY A 93 3.19 12.98 -15.27
N GLN A 94 3.03 11.75 -14.77
CA GLN A 94 1.78 10.99 -14.84
C GLN A 94 1.13 10.81 -13.46
N ILE A 95 -0.20 10.75 -13.48
CA ILE A 95 -1.03 10.36 -12.34
C ILE A 95 -1.93 9.22 -12.81
N SER A 96 -1.95 8.13 -12.06
CA SER A 96 -2.85 7.01 -12.32
C SER A 96 -3.51 6.54 -11.03
N GLY A 97 -4.80 6.24 -11.10
CA GLY A 97 -5.56 5.57 -10.05
C GLY A 97 -5.87 4.16 -10.52
N ASN A 98 -5.46 3.16 -9.74
CA ASN A 98 -5.51 1.75 -10.11
C ASN A 98 -4.82 1.52 -11.47
N THR A 99 -5.60 1.18 -12.51
CA THR A 99 -5.11 0.93 -13.88
C THR A 99 -5.36 2.09 -14.84
N VAL A 100 -6.04 3.15 -14.41
CA VAL A 100 -6.43 4.27 -15.26
C VAL A 100 -5.43 5.41 -15.16
N VAL A 101 -4.89 5.83 -16.30
CA VAL A 101 -3.99 6.99 -16.41
C VAL A 101 -4.82 8.25 -16.70
N TYR A 102 -4.49 9.33 -16.01
CA TYR A 102 -5.22 10.60 -16.09
C TYR A 102 -4.37 11.73 -16.68
N ASN A 103 -5.05 12.65 -17.37
CA ASN A 103 -4.50 13.95 -17.74
C ASN A 103 -4.94 14.99 -16.71
N GLN A 104 -4.09 15.98 -16.44
CA GLN A 104 -4.47 17.13 -15.63
C GLN A 104 -5.31 18.12 -16.44
N VAL A 105 -6.31 18.73 -15.81
CA VAL A 105 -7.15 19.77 -16.41
C VAL A 105 -7.29 20.97 -15.48
N SER A 106 -7.60 22.14 -16.06
CA SER A 106 -7.92 23.33 -15.27
C SER A 106 -9.26 23.18 -14.55
N PHE A 107 -9.44 23.87 -13.42
CA PHE A 107 -10.73 23.94 -12.73
C PHE A 107 -11.87 24.42 -13.65
N LYS A 108 -11.59 25.40 -14.53
CA LYS A 108 -12.57 25.90 -15.52
C LYS A 108 -13.01 24.81 -16.50
N THR A 109 -12.07 23.99 -16.98
CA THR A 109 -12.38 22.86 -17.86
C THR A 109 -13.14 21.79 -17.11
N TRP A 110 -12.68 21.44 -15.91
CA TRP A 110 -13.29 20.44 -15.04
C TRP A 110 -14.75 20.78 -14.72
N SER A 111 -14.99 21.95 -14.13
CA SER A 111 -16.32 22.41 -13.73
C SER A 111 -17.31 22.50 -14.88
N ARG A 112 -16.84 22.91 -16.08
CA ARG A 112 -17.66 22.90 -17.29
C ARG A 112 -18.04 21.48 -17.69
N LYS A 113 -17.10 20.54 -17.70
CA LYS A 113 -17.36 19.14 -18.05
C LYS A 113 -18.30 18.46 -17.05
N THR A 114 -18.12 18.70 -15.74
CA THR A 114 -19.05 18.21 -14.70
C THR A 114 -20.48 18.72 -14.93
N ARG A 115 -20.67 20.01 -15.21
CA ARG A 115 -22.03 20.54 -15.48
C ARG A 115 -22.65 19.93 -16.74
N GLN A 116 -21.83 19.59 -17.73
CA GLN A 116 -22.27 18.95 -18.98
C GLN A 116 -22.60 17.46 -18.80
N SER A 117 -22.13 16.79 -17.74
CA SER A 117 -22.41 15.38 -17.48
C SER A 117 -23.71 15.13 -16.73
N VAL A 118 -24.41 16.18 -16.26
CA VAL A 118 -25.71 16.09 -15.60
C VAL A 118 -26.82 16.65 -16.49
N THR A 119 -28.07 16.20 -16.28
CA THR A 119 -29.24 16.75 -16.97
C THR A 119 -29.44 18.22 -16.61
N LYS A 120 -30.22 18.96 -17.41
CA LYS A 120 -30.51 20.37 -17.14
C LYS A 120 -31.15 20.56 -15.75
N GLU A 121 -32.07 19.68 -15.38
CA GLU A 121 -32.69 19.66 -14.04
C GLU A 121 -31.66 19.35 -12.95
N GLY A 122 -30.77 18.37 -13.17
CA GLY A 122 -29.71 18.03 -12.23
C GLY A 122 -28.63 19.10 -12.05
N GLN A 123 -28.58 20.14 -12.89
CA GLN A 123 -27.64 21.26 -12.72
C GLN A 123 -28.01 22.16 -11.53
N ASP A 124 -29.29 22.24 -11.18
CA ASP A 124 -29.76 23.07 -10.06
C ASP A 124 -29.39 22.43 -8.70
N ASP A 125 -29.35 21.09 -8.66
CA ASP A 125 -28.93 20.30 -7.50
C ASP A 125 -27.42 20.06 -7.43
N LEU A 126 -26.67 20.39 -8.49
CA LEU A 126 -25.22 20.22 -8.55
C LEU A 126 -24.48 21.37 -7.86
N HIS A 127 -23.74 21.02 -6.81
CA HIS A 127 -22.93 21.97 -6.05
C HIS A 127 -21.46 21.58 -6.07
N PHE A 128 -20.61 22.60 -5.91
CA PHE A 128 -19.18 22.41 -5.66
C PHE A 128 -18.85 22.71 -4.21
N MET A 129 -17.93 21.92 -3.65
CA MET A 129 -17.39 22.13 -2.31
C MET A 129 -16.66 23.48 -2.25
N SER A 130 -16.94 24.23 -1.19
CA SER A 130 -16.20 25.45 -0.85
C SER A 130 -14.79 25.13 -0.33
N VAL A 131 -13.89 26.10 -0.39
CA VAL A 131 -12.55 26.02 0.21
C VAL A 131 -12.62 25.67 1.70
N THR A 132 -13.60 26.21 2.43
CA THR A 132 -13.81 25.89 3.85
C THR A 132 -14.15 24.42 4.05
N GLN A 133 -15.10 23.88 3.26
CA GLN A 133 -15.50 22.48 3.33
C GLN A 133 -14.34 21.54 2.98
N ILE A 134 -13.52 21.89 1.98
CA ILE A 134 -12.33 21.11 1.61
C ILE A 134 -11.29 21.13 2.73
N ASN A 135 -11.02 22.31 3.32
CA ASN A 135 -10.08 22.42 4.42
C ASN A 135 -10.56 21.68 5.69
N GLN A 136 -11.87 21.59 5.95
CA GLN A 136 -12.43 20.75 6.99
C GLN A 136 -12.14 19.25 6.71
N THR A 137 -12.39 18.80 5.47
CA THR A 137 -12.07 17.43 5.03
C THR A 137 -10.59 17.11 5.20
N LEU A 138 -9.70 17.94 4.68
CA LEU A 138 -8.25 17.79 4.78
C LEU A 138 -7.80 17.70 6.24
N LYS A 139 -8.32 18.58 7.11
CA LYS A 139 -8.02 18.54 8.55
C LYS A 139 -8.46 17.21 9.18
N LYS A 140 -9.64 16.68 8.84
CA LYS A 140 -10.13 15.39 9.35
C LYS A 140 -9.30 14.21 8.82
N LEU A 141 -8.80 14.33 7.59
CA LEU A 141 -7.86 13.38 7.00
C LEU A 141 -6.47 13.43 7.65
N GLY A 142 -6.12 14.53 8.33
CA GLY A 142 -4.86 14.68 9.08
C GLY A 142 -3.87 15.63 8.43
N ALA A 143 -4.28 16.36 7.39
CA ALA A 143 -3.45 17.36 6.75
C ALA A 143 -3.05 18.47 7.74
N ASN A 144 -1.78 18.87 7.69
CA ASN A 144 -1.24 19.98 8.46
C ASN A 144 -1.19 21.30 7.66
N PHE A 145 -1.96 21.37 6.58
CA PHE A 145 -1.99 22.49 5.64
C PHE A 145 -3.42 22.84 5.23
N LYS A 146 -3.56 23.97 4.53
CA LYS A 146 -4.81 24.42 3.92
C LYS A 146 -4.58 24.86 2.48
N ILE A 147 -5.64 24.79 1.68
CA ILE A 147 -5.71 25.44 0.36
C ILE A 147 -6.29 26.84 0.49
N GLY A 148 -5.88 27.75 -0.38
CA GLY A 148 -6.43 29.11 -0.48
C GLY A 148 -7.50 29.24 -1.55
N SER A 149 -7.43 28.41 -2.60
CA SER A 149 -8.33 28.45 -3.75
C SER A 149 -8.58 27.05 -4.32
N LEU A 150 -9.71 26.86 -5.01
CA LEU A 150 -9.97 25.66 -5.81
C LEU A 150 -8.95 25.49 -6.94
N ASN A 151 -8.35 26.60 -7.42
CA ASN A 151 -7.29 26.53 -8.43
C ASN A 151 -5.96 25.95 -7.91
N ASP A 152 -5.84 25.77 -6.58
CA ASP A 152 -4.68 25.12 -5.96
C ASP A 152 -4.75 23.59 -6.07
N LEU A 153 -5.84 23.03 -6.59
CA LEU A 153 -6.05 21.59 -6.71
C LEU A 153 -5.65 21.06 -8.08
N ILE A 154 -5.29 19.77 -8.15
CA ILE A 154 -5.07 19.07 -9.40
C ILE A 154 -6.33 18.31 -9.79
N TYR A 155 -6.99 18.75 -10.86
CA TYR A 155 -8.16 18.09 -11.43
C TYR A 155 -7.75 17.12 -12.53
N LEU A 156 -8.47 16.01 -12.63
CA LEU A 156 -8.13 14.91 -13.51
C LEU A 156 -9.23 14.62 -14.53
N GLU A 157 -8.83 14.25 -15.73
CA GLU A 157 -9.68 13.63 -16.74
C GLU A 157 -9.07 12.31 -17.21
N THR A 158 -9.91 11.38 -17.66
CA THR A 158 -9.43 10.14 -18.28
C THR A 158 -8.53 10.45 -19.48
N LYS A 159 -7.56 9.59 -19.79
CA LYS A 159 -6.70 9.78 -20.96
C LYS A 159 -7.46 9.92 -22.29
N THR A 160 -8.63 9.28 -22.39
CA THR A 160 -9.59 9.39 -23.51
C THR A 160 -10.32 10.73 -23.55
N LYS A 161 -10.17 11.57 -22.52
CA LYS A 161 -10.79 12.89 -22.34
C LYS A 161 -12.32 12.88 -22.28
N THR A 162 -12.91 11.70 -22.10
CA THR A 162 -14.36 11.48 -22.10
C THR A 162 -15.00 11.85 -20.77
N MET A 163 -14.26 11.75 -19.66
CA MET A 163 -14.81 11.93 -18.32
C MET A 163 -13.80 12.63 -17.40
N VAL A 164 -14.29 13.57 -16.58
CA VAL A 164 -13.54 14.15 -15.47
C VAL A 164 -13.80 13.35 -14.20
N LEU A 165 -12.82 13.28 -13.31
CA LEU A 165 -13.01 12.66 -12.00
C LEU A 165 -13.76 13.65 -11.10
N PRO A 166 -14.74 13.21 -10.28
CA PRO A 166 -15.42 14.08 -9.32
C PRO A 166 -14.47 14.56 -8.19
N GLU A 167 -13.30 13.93 -8.08
CA GLU A 167 -12.27 14.22 -7.10
C GLU A 167 -11.13 15.08 -7.68
N ALA A 168 -10.53 15.89 -6.80
CA ALA A 168 -9.24 16.50 -7.06
C ALA A 168 -8.15 15.93 -6.16
N VAL A 169 -6.91 15.99 -6.64
CA VAL A 169 -5.73 15.41 -5.99
C VAL A 169 -4.85 16.49 -5.37
N ILE A 170 -4.33 16.20 -4.19
CA ILE A 170 -3.29 16.97 -3.52
C ILE A 170 -2.23 15.99 -3.01
N ALA A 171 -0.96 16.23 -3.30
CA ALA A 171 0.14 15.45 -2.72
C ALA A 171 1.08 16.38 -1.94
N LYS A 172 1.41 16.00 -0.71
CA LYS A 172 2.35 16.72 0.14
C LYS A 172 2.97 15.76 1.15
N ASP A 173 4.29 15.90 1.33
CA ASP A 173 5.09 15.02 2.17
C ASP A 173 4.83 13.55 1.77
N ASP A 174 4.57 12.68 2.74
CA ASP A 174 4.29 11.25 2.51
C ASP A 174 2.80 10.94 2.32
N HIS A 175 1.96 11.94 2.02
CA HIS A 175 0.52 11.75 1.83
C HIS A 175 0.01 12.26 0.48
N LEU A 176 -0.91 11.50 -0.10
CA LEU A 176 -1.76 11.91 -1.21
C LEU A 176 -3.20 11.96 -0.71
N TYR A 177 -3.92 13.02 -1.06
CA TYR A 177 -5.31 13.24 -0.70
C TYR A 177 -6.14 13.30 -1.97
N THR A 178 -7.26 12.58 -1.99
CA THR A 178 -8.33 12.77 -2.97
C THR A 178 -9.50 13.44 -2.25
N ILE A 179 -10.05 14.50 -2.84
CA ILE A 179 -11.16 15.24 -2.25
C ILE A 179 -12.27 15.32 -3.27
N ASN A 180 -13.46 14.81 -2.93
CA ASN A 180 -14.65 15.00 -3.76
C ASN A 180 -14.98 16.50 -3.82
N ILE A 181 -15.00 17.07 -5.02
CA ILE A 181 -15.20 18.50 -5.25
C ILE A 181 -16.66 18.83 -5.56
N GLU A 182 -17.47 17.83 -5.90
CA GLU A 182 -18.88 18.00 -6.21
C GLU A 182 -19.79 17.17 -5.30
N TYR A 183 -21.04 17.61 -5.19
CA TYR A 183 -22.12 16.82 -4.65
C TYR A 183 -23.45 17.24 -5.28
N ILE A 184 -24.40 16.31 -5.32
CA ILE A 184 -25.78 16.55 -5.76
C ILE A 184 -26.69 16.45 -4.54
N THR A 185 -27.50 17.48 -4.30
CA THR A 185 -28.52 17.50 -3.23
C THR A 185 -29.62 16.47 -3.49
N THR A 186 -30.21 15.95 -2.41
CA THR A 186 -31.25 14.92 -2.48
C THR A 186 -32.34 15.21 -1.46
N ASP A 187 -33.57 14.84 -1.78
CA ASP A 187 -34.77 14.98 -0.94
C ASP A 187 -34.69 14.21 0.40
N HIS A 188 -33.87 13.15 0.44
CA HIS A 188 -33.58 12.38 1.65
C HIS A 188 -32.11 12.49 2.07
N THR A 189 -31.86 12.15 3.34
CA THR A 189 -30.50 12.16 3.90
C THR A 189 -29.70 10.98 3.34
N GLN A 190 -28.55 11.27 2.76
CA GLN A 190 -27.62 10.26 2.23
C GLN A 190 -26.20 10.47 2.76
N THR A 191 -25.44 9.38 2.83
CA THR A 191 -24.00 9.49 3.09
C THR A 191 -23.30 9.98 1.83
N LEU A 192 -22.34 10.89 2.03
CA LEU A 192 -21.47 11.45 1.02
C LEU A 192 -20.02 11.22 1.45
N GLU A 193 -19.25 10.55 0.61
CA GLU A 193 -17.80 10.49 0.78
C GLU A 193 -17.19 11.86 0.49
N ARG A 194 -16.36 12.37 1.40
CA ARG A 194 -15.80 13.73 1.31
C ARG A 194 -14.36 13.72 0.81
N GLY A 195 -13.63 12.66 1.09
CA GLY A 195 -12.28 12.46 0.59
C GLY A 195 -11.54 11.36 1.30
N GLU A 196 -10.35 11.07 0.80
CA GLU A 196 -9.48 9.98 1.23
C GLU A 196 -8.05 10.47 1.40
N VAL A 197 -7.29 9.73 2.19
CA VAL A 197 -5.84 9.90 2.31
C VAL A 197 -5.14 8.58 2.07
N PHE A 198 -4.03 8.67 1.35
CA PHE A 198 -3.15 7.60 0.96
C PHE A 198 -1.74 7.87 1.48
N ASN A 199 -1.05 6.82 1.88
CA ASN A 199 0.33 6.92 2.35
C ASN A 199 1.29 6.50 1.24
N SER A 200 2.38 7.24 1.13
CA SER A 200 3.54 6.88 0.33
C SER A 200 4.06 5.49 0.70
N THR A 201 4.29 4.64 -0.29
CA THR A 201 5.06 3.41 -0.07
C THR A 201 6.57 3.67 -0.06
N ALA A 202 7.04 4.85 -0.49
CA ALA A 202 8.47 5.13 -0.64
C ALA A 202 9.25 5.15 0.69
N THR A 203 8.55 5.41 1.81
CA THR A 203 9.11 5.38 3.17
C THR A 203 9.18 3.96 3.75
N GLN A 204 8.51 3.00 3.12
CA GLN A 204 8.45 1.62 3.60
C GLN A 204 9.75 0.87 3.30
N GLN A 205 9.99 -0.22 4.03
CA GLN A 205 11.20 -1.02 3.85
C GLN A 205 11.25 -1.65 2.46
N LYS A 206 12.35 -1.38 1.74
CA LYS A 206 12.60 -1.95 0.42
C LYS A 206 13.09 -3.39 0.52
N THR A 207 12.75 -4.18 -0.49
CA THR A 207 13.32 -5.50 -0.72
C THR A 207 14.52 -5.41 -1.66
N THR A 208 15.42 -6.38 -1.55
CA THR A 208 16.50 -6.59 -2.50
C THR A 208 16.11 -7.72 -3.43
N GLN A 209 16.45 -7.61 -4.71
CA GLN A 209 16.30 -8.75 -5.61
C GLN A 209 17.31 -9.82 -5.22
N VAL A 210 16.86 -11.07 -5.08
CA VAL A 210 17.70 -12.21 -4.70
C VAL A 210 17.50 -13.32 -5.72
N PRO A 211 18.57 -13.95 -6.24
CA PRO A 211 18.42 -15.12 -7.09
C PRO A 211 17.68 -16.25 -6.37
N LEU A 212 16.71 -16.89 -7.03
CA LEU A 212 15.89 -17.95 -6.41
C LEU A 212 16.74 -19.09 -5.85
N THR A 213 17.86 -19.41 -6.49
CA THR A 213 18.81 -20.45 -6.04
C THR A 213 19.44 -20.15 -4.67
N GLN A 214 19.56 -18.88 -4.30
CA GLN A 214 20.08 -18.47 -2.99
C GLN A 214 19.03 -18.53 -1.88
N LEU A 215 17.76 -18.74 -2.22
CA LEU A 215 16.67 -18.82 -1.25
C LEU A 215 16.48 -20.22 -0.67
N ASN A 216 17.04 -21.26 -1.31
CA ASN A 216 16.95 -22.64 -0.85
C ASN A 216 17.38 -22.78 0.61
N GLY A 217 16.59 -23.48 1.42
CA GLY A 217 16.86 -23.66 2.83
C GLY A 217 15.64 -23.67 3.74
N THR A 218 15.88 -23.73 5.05
CA THR A 218 14.85 -23.69 6.10
C THR A 218 14.79 -22.29 6.71
N TRP A 219 13.60 -21.70 6.69
CA TRP A 219 13.32 -20.37 7.21
C TRP A 219 12.40 -20.48 8.41
N THR A 220 12.81 -19.90 9.54
CA THR A 220 12.14 -20.10 10.83
C THR A 220 11.78 -18.76 11.44
N ALA A 221 10.54 -18.63 11.91
CA ALA A 221 10.06 -17.52 12.73
C ALA A 221 10.39 -17.76 14.21
N ALA A 222 10.20 -16.74 15.06
CA ALA A 222 10.30 -16.91 16.50
C ALA A 222 9.35 -18.02 17.00
N GLY A 223 9.77 -18.81 17.99
CA GLY A 223 9.05 -20.01 18.45
C GLY A 223 7.62 -19.77 18.98
N THR A 224 7.27 -18.52 19.29
CA THR A 224 5.91 -18.12 19.72
C THR A 224 4.90 -18.04 18.57
N THR A 225 5.34 -18.18 17.31
CA THR A 225 4.48 -18.08 16.12
C THR A 225 3.84 -19.43 15.76
N ALA A 226 4.26 -20.53 16.37
CA ALA A 226 3.72 -21.84 16.06
C ALA A 226 2.27 -22.00 16.54
N SER A 227 1.40 -22.47 15.65
CA SER A 227 0.01 -22.86 15.92
C SER A 227 -0.31 -24.19 15.24
N ALA A 228 -1.50 -24.73 15.44
CA ALA A 228 -1.94 -25.94 14.72
C ALA A 228 -1.91 -25.77 13.18
N ASN A 229 -2.01 -24.52 12.69
CA ASN A 229 -2.06 -24.19 11.26
C ASN A 229 -0.73 -23.63 10.72
N ASP A 230 0.26 -23.43 11.58
CA ASP A 230 1.51 -22.75 11.24
C ASP A 230 2.65 -23.34 12.08
N SER A 231 3.57 -24.05 11.44
CA SER A 231 4.72 -24.63 12.14
C SER A 231 5.76 -23.58 12.57
N GLY A 232 5.57 -22.30 12.23
CA GLY A 232 6.58 -21.27 12.37
C GLY A 232 7.78 -21.50 11.44
N LYS A 233 7.67 -22.41 10.48
CA LYS A 233 8.71 -22.80 9.53
C LYS A 233 8.19 -22.82 8.11
N VAL A 234 9.01 -22.34 7.19
CA VAL A 234 8.79 -22.50 5.75
C VAL A 234 10.06 -23.04 5.10
N LEU A 235 9.89 -23.91 4.12
CA LEU A 235 11.01 -24.59 3.46
C LEU A 235 11.07 -24.10 2.02
N VAL A 236 12.25 -23.74 1.54
CA VAL A 236 12.42 -23.28 0.16
C VAL A 236 13.31 -24.26 -0.57
N LYS A 237 12.83 -24.77 -1.70
CA LYS A 237 13.59 -25.70 -2.54
C LYS A 237 13.15 -25.60 -3.99
N ASP A 238 14.12 -25.55 -4.90
CA ASP A 238 13.93 -25.56 -6.35
C ASP A 238 12.95 -24.46 -6.84
N GLY A 239 12.97 -23.27 -6.23
CA GLY A 239 12.08 -22.15 -6.60
C GLY A 239 10.66 -22.25 -6.05
N TYR A 240 10.38 -23.22 -5.18
CA TYR A 240 9.10 -23.36 -4.49
C TYR A 240 9.26 -23.09 -2.99
N LEU A 241 8.21 -22.51 -2.41
CA LEU A 241 8.02 -22.44 -0.97
C LEU A 241 7.09 -23.58 -0.57
N TYR A 242 7.49 -24.35 0.44
CA TYR A 242 6.73 -25.48 0.98
C TYR A 242 6.34 -25.19 2.43
N GLN A 243 5.15 -25.66 2.77
CA GLN A 243 4.62 -25.60 4.12
C GLN A 243 3.97 -26.91 4.47
N GLN A 244 4.22 -27.37 5.69
CA GLN A 244 3.44 -28.44 6.26
C GLN A 244 2.22 -27.83 6.96
N ARG A 245 1.03 -28.28 6.56
CA ARG A 245 -0.23 -27.97 7.23
C ARG A 245 -0.88 -29.27 7.66
N TYR A 246 -0.88 -29.56 8.96
CA TYR A 246 -1.34 -30.84 9.50
C TYR A 246 -0.69 -32.05 8.80
N ASP A 247 -1.53 -32.89 8.21
CA ASP A 247 -1.24 -34.07 7.41
C ASP A 247 -1.16 -33.73 5.91
N SER A 248 -0.69 -32.54 5.56
CA SER A 248 -0.51 -32.15 4.17
C SER A 248 0.73 -31.29 3.96
N TYR A 249 1.28 -31.36 2.76
CA TYR A 249 2.24 -30.40 2.24
C TYR A 249 1.55 -29.54 1.20
N GLU A 250 1.65 -28.22 1.36
CA GLU A 250 1.35 -27.25 0.31
C GLU A 250 2.66 -26.77 -0.30
N ARG A 251 2.67 -26.51 -1.61
CA ARG A 251 3.73 -25.74 -2.25
C ARG A 251 3.17 -24.57 -3.06
N SER A 252 3.96 -23.51 -3.10
CA SER A 252 3.70 -22.33 -3.91
C SER A 252 4.93 -21.91 -4.70
N ALA A 253 4.71 -21.31 -5.87
CA ALA A 253 5.82 -20.81 -6.68
C ALA A 253 6.39 -19.53 -6.06
N ILE A 254 7.72 -19.44 -5.98
CA ILE A 254 8.40 -18.19 -5.66
C ILE A 254 8.58 -17.42 -6.96
N GLN A 255 7.99 -16.24 -7.02
CA GLN A 255 7.96 -15.38 -8.20
C GLN A 255 8.99 -14.26 -8.06
N SER A 256 9.86 -14.13 -9.06
CA SER A 256 10.62 -12.91 -9.27
C SER A 256 9.77 -11.95 -10.09
N LEU A 257 9.24 -10.90 -9.47
CA LEU A 257 8.31 -9.98 -10.16
C LEU A 257 8.97 -9.14 -11.24
N ALA A 258 10.30 -9.18 -11.35
CA ALA A 258 11.07 -8.48 -12.38
C ALA A 258 10.84 -9.04 -13.79
N SER A 259 10.29 -10.24 -13.93
CA SER A 259 9.89 -10.80 -15.22
C SER A 259 8.62 -10.15 -15.79
N GLU A 260 7.81 -9.50 -14.94
CA GLU A 260 6.54 -8.91 -15.32
C GLU A 260 6.65 -7.41 -15.57
N SER A 261 5.90 -6.91 -16.55
CA SER A 261 5.80 -5.47 -16.75
C SER A 261 5.05 -4.82 -15.59
N ALA A 262 5.42 -3.59 -15.24
CA ALA A 262 4.70 -2.84 -14.21
C ALA A 262 3.21 -2.57 -14.58
N ALA A 263 2.86 -2.61 -15.87
CA ALA A 263 1.48 -2.51 -16.33
C ALA A 263 0.71 -3.82 -16.10
N THR A 264 1.35 -4.98 -16.31
CA THR A 264 0.77 -6.31 -16.04
C THR A 264 0.48 -6.46 -14.55
N LEU A 265 1.48 -6.17 -13.71
CA LEU A 265 1.35 -6.28 -12.25
C LEU A 265 0.19 -5.43 -11.72
N ARG A 266 0.07 -4.17 -12.16
CA ARG A 266 -1.02 -3.28 -11.72
C ARG A 266 -2.42 -3.72 -12.16
N LYS A 267 -2.54 -4.54 -13.20
CA LYS A 267 -3.83 -5.11 -13.63
C LYS A 267 -4.24 -6.32 -12.80
N SER A 268 -3.30 -6.98 -12.13
CA SER A 268 -3.60 -8.13 -11.28
C SER A 268 -4.17 -7.66 -9.94
N ALA A 269 -5.45 -7.98 -9.69
CA ALA A 269 -6.11 -7.68 -8.42
C ALA A 269 -5.35 -8.29 -7.23
N MET A 270 -4.84 -9.52 -7.40
CA MET A 270 -4.02 -10.21 -6.40
C MET A 270 -2.75 -9.44 -6.07
N PHE A 271 -2.02 -8.98 -7.09
CA PHE A 271 -0.81 -8.19 -6.86
C PHE A 271 -1.12 -6.89 -6.12
N THR A 272 -2.18 -6.17 -6.51
CA THR A 272 -2.56 -4.90 -5.86
C THR A 272 -3.00 -5.10 -4.41
N ASP A 273 -3.74 -6.18 -4.11
CA ASP A 273 -4.12 -6.56 -2.76
C ASP A 273 -2.89 -6.85 -1.88
N GLN A 274 -1.93 -7.60 -2.43
CA GLN A 274 -0.71 -7.94 -1.72
C GLN A 274 0.22 -6.73 -1.57
N GLN A 275 0.23 -5.81 -2.53
CA GLN A 275 0.97 -4.55 -2.42
C GLN A 275 0.43 -3.66 -1.29
N SER A 276 -0.89 -3.58 -1.15
CA SER A 276 -1.53 -2.86 -0.07
C SER A 276 -1.26 -3.50 1.29
N SER A 277 -1.34 -4.84 1.37
CA SER A 277 -1.05 -5.60 2.58
C SER A 277 0.41 -5.43 3.02
N ALA A 278 1.35 -5.47 2.08
CA ALA A 278 2.76 -5.19 2.34
C ALA A 278 2.99 -3.78 2.87
N ALA A 279 2.37 -2.77 2.24
CA ALA A 279 2.51 -1.37 2.65
C ALA A 279 1.98 -1.13 4.07
N LYS A 280 0.82 -1.71 4.42
CA LYS A 280 0.28 -1.66 5.80
C LYS A 280 1.21 -2.29 6.83
N ALA A 281 1.91 -3.35 6.42
CA ALA A 281 2.87 -4.07 7.25
C ALA A 281 4.27 -3.41 7.28
N GLY A 282 4.48 -2.29 6.60
CA GLY A 282 5.74 -1.55 6.63
C GLY A 282 6.72 -1.85 5.48
N TYR A 283 6.29 -2.55 4.43
CA TYR A 283 7.16 -3.06 3.36
C TYR A 283 6.72 -2.62 1.95
N GLN A 284 7.69 -2.55 1.02
CA GLN A 284 7.42 -2.30 -0.40
C GLN A 284 7.33 -3.61 -1.20
N LEU A 285 6.16 -3.89 -1.78
CA LEU A 285 6.03 -4.88 -2.84
C LEU A 285 6.14 -4.17 -4.20
N THR A 286 7.22 -4.45 -4.93
CA THR A 286 7.54 -3.80 -6.20
C THR A 286 7.81 -4.83 -7.29
N GLY A 287 7.89 -4.39 -8.55
CA GLY A 287 8.36 -5.24 -9.65
C GLY A 287 9.80 -5.74 -9.51
N LYS A 288 10.55 -5.36 -8.47
CA LYS A 288 11.88 -5.95 -8.19
C LYS A 288 11.85 -6.95 -7.03
N SER A 289 10.70 -7.10 -6.37
CA SER A 289 10.55 -8.01 -5.24
C SER A 289 10.57 -9.46 -5.70
N VAL A 290 11.08 -10.32 -4.83
CA VAL A 290 10.93 -11.77 -4.92
C VAL A 290 9.98 -12.18 -3.81
N ALA A 291 8.91 -12.88 -4.16
CA ALA A 291 7.87 -13.19 -3.20
C ALA A 291 7.07 -14.44 -3.60
N SER A 292 6.34 -14.99 -2.64
CA SER A 292 5.38 -16.06 -2.86
C SER A 292 4.08 -15.75 -2.11
N GLY A 293 3.07 -16.60 -2.27
CA GLY A 293 1.85 -16.57 -1.47
C GLY A 293 1.42 -17.97 -1.08
N ASP A 294 0.27 -18.10 -0.46
CA ASP A 294 -0.35 -19.39 -0.15
C ASP A 294 -1.88 -19.38 -0.28
N SER A 295 -2.47 -20.57 -0.18
CA SER A 295 -3.90 -20.82 -0.32
C SER A 295 -4.80 -20.09 0.70
N ILE A 296 -4.23 -19.57 1.79
CA ILE A 296 -4.98 -18.83 2.82
C ILE A 296 -4.72 -17.32 2.77
N GLY A 297 -3.95 -16.86 1.77
CA GLY A 297 -3.79 -15.44 1.45
C GLY A 297 -2.60 -14.75 2.10
N TYR A 298 -1.67 -15.48 2.74
CA TYR A 298 -0.43 -14.88 3.22
C TYR A 298 0.49 -14.53 2.05
N LEU A 299 1.21 -13.41 2.20
CA LEU A 299 2.33 -13.01 1.34
C LEU A 299 3.65 -13.36 2.03
N TYR A 300 4.54 -14.04 1.31
CA TYR A 300 5.90 -14.34 1.74
C TYR A 300 6.86 -13.46 0.95
N LEU A 301 7.29 -12.35 1.55
CA LEU A 301 8.14 -11.34 0.92
C LEU A 301 9.61 -11.53 1.32
N PHE A 302 10.45 -11.95 0.37
CA PHE A 302 11.89 -12.06 0.61
C PHE A 302 12.51 -10.65 0.63
N VAL A 303 12.89 -10.20 1.82
CA VAL A 303 13.51 -8.88 2.01
C VAL A 303 14.96 -8.92 1.50
N ASN A 304 15.65 -10.01 1.80
CA ASN A 304 16.97 -10.36 1.28
C ASN A 304 17.20 -11.88 1.41
N ASN A 305 18.42 -12.36 1.21
CA ASN A 305 18.77 -13.79 1.24
C ASN A 305 18.81 -14.41 2.65
N GLN A 306 18.60 -13.63 3.71
CA GLN A 306 18.60 -14.07 5.12
C GLN A 306 17.30 -13.73 5.85
N LYS A 307 16.54 -12.74 5.38
CA LYS A 307 15.27 -12.29 5.95
C LYS A 307 14.10 -12.48 4.99
N LEU A 308 13.11 -13.24 5.46
CA LEU A 308 11.79 -13.40 4.86
C LEU A 308 10.76 -12.77 5.80
N VAL A 309 9.72 -12.16 5.24
CA VAL A 309 8.59 -11.66 6.03
C VAL A 309 7.32 -12.30 5.51
N ARG A 310 6.56 -12.94 6.40
CA ARG A 310 5.19 -13.35 6.11
C ARG A 310 4.24 -12.24 6.51
N ILE A 311 3.31 -11.88 5.63
CA ILE A 311 2.35 -10.81 5.83
C ILE A 311 0.94 -11.36 5.63
N GLY A 312 0.08 -11.22 6.64
CA GLY A 312 -1.36 -11.51 6.51
C GLY A 312 -2.15 -10.57 7.38
N GLU A 313 -3.30 -10.13 6.86
CA GLU A 313 -4.14 -9.10 7.50
C GLU A 313 -3.38 -7.81 7.86
N GLY A 314 -2.27 -7.53 7.16
CA GLY A 314 -1.39 -6.38 7.42
C GLY A 314 -0.41 -6.55 8.58
N ILE A 315 -0.33 -7.74 9.19
CA ILE A 315 0.62 -8.07 10.25
C ILE A 315 1.84 -8.78 9.64
N ALA A 316 3.04 -8.26 9.92
CA ALA A 316 4.30 -8.87 9.52
C ALA A 316 4.83 -9.83 10.59
N THR A 317 5.25 -11.02 10.16
CA THR A 317 6.01 -11.99 10.94
C THR A 317 7.36 -12.21 10.27
N ASP A 318 8.45 -11.96 11.01
CA ASP A 318 9.81 -12.14 10.52
C ASP A 318 10.23 -13.62 10.59
N TYR A 319 10.83 -14.09 9.51
CA TYR A 319 11.49 -15.39 9.38
C TYR A 319 12.97 -15.16 9.05
N GLN A 320 13.85 -15.94 9.69
CA GLN A 320 15.28 -15.95 9.40
C GLN A 320 15.67 -17.24 8.71
N LYS A 321 16.60 -17.15 7.76
CA LYS A 321 17.20 -18.34 7.16
C LYS A 321 18.10 -19.01 8.19
N THR A 322 17.75 -20.23 8.57
CA THR A 322 18.45 -21.01 9.61
C THR A 322 19.32 -22.12 9.04
N SER A 323 19.13 -22.47 7.77
CA SER A 323 19.89 -23.47 7.03
C SER A 323 19.81 -23.18 5.54
N ASP A 324 20.88 -23.44 4.79
CA ASP A 324 20.89 -23.42 3.32
C ASP A 324 20.36 -24.72 2.69
N GLN A 325 20.10 -25.73 3.51
CA GLN A 325 19.57 -27.03 3.10
C GLN A 325 18.23 -27.31 3.77
N VAL A 326 17.35 -27.99 3.04
CA VAL A 326 16.08 -28.50 3.58
C VAL A 326 16.30 -29.94 4.04
N SER A 327 15.99 -30.23 5.31
CA SER A 327 16.12 -31.58 5.86
C SER A 327 15.07 -32.52 5.26
N GLU A 328 15.45 -33.75 4.94
CA GLU A 328 14.53 -34.80 4.47
C GLU A 328 13.46 -35.15 5.52
N LYS A 329 13.75 -34.91 6.81
CA LYS A 329 12.76 -35.05 7.89
C LYS A 329 11.66 -34.00 7.81
N GLU A 330 11.99 -32.79 7.35
CA GLU A 330 11.04 -31.66 7.27
C GLU A 330 10.30 -31.62 5.92
N LEU A 331 10.96 -32.04 4.84
CA LEU A 331 10.35 -32.24 3.53
C LEU A 331 10.88 -33.53 2.90
N PRO A 332 10.13 -34.64 3.02
CA PRO A 332 10.54 -35.92 2.45
C PRO A 332 10.79 -35.82 0.96
N GLN A 333 11.88 -36.44 0.49
CA GLN A 333 12.22 -36.43 -0.94
C GLN A 333 11.11 -37.07 -1.79
N GLN A 334 10.39 -38.05 -1.23
CA GLN A 334 9.23 -38.66 -1.87
C GLN A 334 8.12 -37.63 -2.18
N SER A 335 7.85 -36.68 -1.29
CA SER A 335 6.84 -35.64 -1.53
C SER A 335 7.24 -34.72 -2.69
N ILE A 336 8.52 -34.36 -2.78
CA ILE A 336 9.07 -33.57 -3.91
C ILE A 336 8.94 -34.38 -5.22
N THR A 337 9.26 -35.67 -5.19
CA THR A 337 9.14 -36.56 -6.34
C THR A 337 7.69 -36.66 -6.81
N ILE A 338 6.73 -36.82 -5.89
CA ILE A 338 5.29 -36.85 -6.22
C ILE A 338 4.87 -35.56 -6.91
N PHE A 339 5.20 -34.39 -6.33
CA PHE A 339 4.90 -33.10 -6.95
C PHE A 339 5.41 -33.02 -8.40
N LYS A 340 6.68 -33.38 -8.64
CA LYS A 340 7.29 -33.36 -9.98
C LYS A 340 6.66 -34.36 -10.95
N GLN A 341 6.34 -35.57 -10.48
CA GLN A 341 5.69 -36.60 -11.28
C GLN A 341 4.28 -36.17 -11.72
N MET A 342 3.53 -35.57 -10.81
CA MET A 342 2.17 -35.12 -11.10
C MET A 342 2.16 -33.93 -12.07
N ASP A 343 3.07 -32.98 -11.92
CA ASP A 343 3.27 -31.90 -12.91
C ASP A 343 3.56 -32.44 -14.31
N ALA A 344 4.40 -33.48 -14.41
CA ALA A 344 4.76 -34.09 -15.68
C ALA A 344 3.61 -34.91 -16.29
N LYS A 345 2.80 -35.58 -15.45
CA LYS A 345 1.68 -36.43 -15.86
C LYS A 345 0.48 -35.63 -16.34
N TYR A 346 0.27 -34.42 -15.80
CA TYR A 346 -0.89 -33.57 -16.08
C TYR A 346 -0.44 -32.20 -16.63
N PRO A 347 -0.02 -32.14 -17.91
CA PRO A 347 0.39 -30.87 -18.52
C PRO A 347 -0.77 -29.87 -18.54
N GLY A 348 -0.49 -28.63 -18.11
CA GLY A 348 -1.49 -27.57 -17.98
C GLY A 348 -2.06 -27.41 -16.57
N GLU A 349 -1.75 -28.35 -15.67
CA GLU A 349 -1.97 -28.22 -14.24
C GLU A 349 -0.64 -28.31 -13.48
N VAL A 350 -0.68 -27.92 -12.22
CA VAL A 350 0.43 -28.00 -11.29
C VAL A 350 -0.07 -28.56 -9.96
N ALA A 351 0.64 -29.54 -9.43
CA ALA A 351 0.30 -30.12 -8.14
C ALA A 351 0.54 -29.08 -7.03
N SER A 352 -0.49 -28.70 -6.28
CA SER A 352 -0.42 -27.63 -5.28
C SER A 352 -0.35 -28.16 -3.85
N THR A 353 -1.01 -29.30 -3.60
CA THR A 353 -1.05 -29.94 -2.27
C THR A 353 -0.87 -31.45 -2.36
N ILE A 354 -0.34 -32.06 -1.31
CA ILE A 354 -0.30 -33.51 -1.12
C ILE A 354 -0.79 -33.81 0.30
N THR A 355 -1.80 -34.66 0.43
CA THR A 355 -2.20 -35.21 1.73
C THR A 355 -1.34 -36.41 2.09
N THR A 356 -0.83 -36.46 3.31
CA THR A 356 0.06 -37.49 3.86
C THR A 356 -0.62 -38.33 4.95
N LYS A 357 -1.94 -38.57 4.84
CA LYS A 357 -2.67 -39.54 5.67
C LYS A 357 -2.06 -40.95 5.53
N ALA A 358 -2.46 -41.86 6.42
CA ALA A 358 -1.99 -43.25 6.43
C ALA A 358 -2.36 -44.06 5.16
N ASP A 359 -3.22 -43.53 4.30
CA ASP A 359 -3.59 -44.10 2.99
C ASP A 359 -2.71 -43.56 1.85
N ALA A 360 -2.97 -44.00 0.61
CA ALA A 360 -2.24 -43.51 -0.55
C ALA A 360 -2.33 -41.97 -0.68
N PRO A 361 -1.23 -41.26 -0.99
CA PRO A 361 -1.26 -39.82 -1.12
C PRO A 361 -2.25 -39.34 -2.19
N ILE A 362 -3.05 -38.34 -1.83
CA ILE A 362 -3.92 -37.61 -2.76
C ILE A 362 -3.27 -36.27 -3.04
N VAL A 363 -3.19 -35.94 -4.32
CA VAL A 363 -2.57 -34.73 -4.83
C VAL A 363 -3.66 -33.81 -5.36
N GLY A 364 -3.74 -32.60 -4.80
CA GLY A 364 -4.58 -31.54 -5.34
C GLY A 364 -3.87 -30.89 -6.51
N MET A 365 -4.51 -30.91 -7.68
CA MET A 365 -4.05 -30.24 -8.90
C MET A 365 -4.70 -28.87 -9.00
N SER A 366 -3.94 -27.89 -9.47
CA SER A 366 -4.41 -26.51 -9.68
C SER A 366 -3.97 -26.03 -11.05
N ALA A 367 -4.70 -25.08 -11.64
CA ALA A 367 -4.26 -24.42 -12.87
C ALA A 367 -2.96 -23.62 -12.66
N SER A 368 -2.72 -23.14 -11.44
CA SER A 368 -1.59 -22.29 -11.09
C SER A 368 -1.27 -22.34 -9.59
N ILE A 369 -0.02 -22.07 -9.25
CA ILE A 369 0.43 -21.79 -7.87
C ILE A 369 1.18 -20.45 -7.79
N ASN A 370 0.94 -19.57 -8.76
CA ASN A 370 1.48 -18.21 -8.82
C ASN A 370 0.57 -17.21 -8.08
N TYR A 371 0.50 -17.34 -6.75
CA TYR A 371 -0.42 -16.61 -5.87
C TYR A 371 -0.33 -15.07 -5.88
N LEU A 372 0.61 -14.48 -6.63
CA LEU A 372 0.77 -13.03 -6.71
C LEU A 372 0.26 -12.45 -8.02
N THR A 373 0.18 -13.27 -9.07
CA THR A 373 -0.11 -12.80 -10.43
C THR A 373 -1.34 -13.49 -11.02
N ASP A 374 -1.73 -14.65 -10.49
CA ASP A 374 -2.86 -15.44 -10.95
C ASP A 374 -3.98 -15.52 -9.91
N VAL A 375 -5.19 -15.12 -10.29
CA VAL A 375 -6.39 -15.12 -9.42
C VAL A 375 -6.94 -16.52 -9.15
N THR A 376 -6.56 -17.51 -9.97
CA THR A 376 -6.97 -18.91 -9.84
C THR A 376 -5.97 -19.75 -9.05
N ALA A 377 -4.85 -19.15 -8.62
CA ALA A 377 -3.78 -19.86 -7.94
C ALA A 377 -4.30 -20.62 -6.69
N GLY A 378 -3.90 -21.88 -6.56
CA GLY A 378 -4.27 -22.74 -5.43
C GLY A 378 -5.71 -23.28 -5.47
N GLN A 379 -6.54 -22.88 -6.42
CA GLN A 379 -7.86 -23.50 -6.60
C GLN A 379 -7.67 -24.93 -7.09
N ILE A 380 -8.16 -25.89 -6.31
CA ILE A 380 -8.07 -27.31 -6.68
C ILE A 380 -9.09 -27.58 -7.77
N THR A 381 -8.62 -27.88 -8.98
CA THR A 381 -9.44 -28.29 -10.13
C THR A 381 -9.79 -29.77 -10.03
N GLU A 382 -8.85 -30.58 -9.54
CA GLU A 382 -9.03 -32.02 -9.39
C GLU A 382 -8.16 -32.60 -8.27
N ASN A 383 -8.62 -33.69 -7.66
CA ASN A 383 -7.82 -34.51 -6.75
C ASN A 383 -7.42 -35.80 -7.45
N LYS A 384 -6.12 -36.13 -7.44
CA LYS A 384 -5.56 -37.30 -8.10
C LYS A 384 -4.84 -38.20 -7.10
N SER A 385 -5.08 -39.50 -7.18
CA SER A 385 -4.28 -40.48 -6.44
C SER A 385 -2.92 -40.68 -7.09
N VAL A 386 -1.89 -40.89 -6.27
CA VAL A 386 -0.57 -41.33 -6.75
C VAL A 386 -0.64 -42.82 -7.07
N THR A 387 -1.15 -43.18 -8.24
CA THR A 387 -1.05 -44.55 -8.78
C THR A 387 0.15 -44.63 -9.73
N ASN A 388 1.01 -45.63 -9.46
CA ASN A 388 2.17 -46.00 -10.29
C ASN A 388 1.74 -46.34 -11.71
#